data_AF-E0U0Y4-F1
#
_entry.id   AF-E0U0Y4-F1
#
_cell.length_a   1.000
_cell.length_b   1.000
_cell.length_c   1.000
_cell.angle_alpha   90.00
_cell.angle_beta   90.00
_cell.angle_gamma   90.00
#
_symmetry.space_group_name_H-M   'P 1'
#
loop_
_entity.id
_entity.type
_entity.pdbx_description
1 polymer ?
#
loop_
_entity_poly.entity_id
_entity_poly.type
_entity_poly.pdbx_seq_one_letter_code
_entity_poly.pdbx_strand_id
1 'polypeptide(L)'
;MSLVVFLPIFPMFFILSKAPNQFDLSYFLIPFLNLHALFKQLLFGMVEPAAILYTSGTIAVLIAIFFLLARACFLKDKWVLPK
;
A
#
# COMPACT_ATOMS: atom_id res chain seq x y z
N MET A 1 13.83 -13.64 -16.34
CA MET A 1 12.67 -12.98 -15.69
C MET A 1 12.96 -11.48 -15.59
N SER A 2 11.98 -10.61 -15.89
CA SER A 2 12.16 -9.14 -15.87
C SER A 2 12.38 -8.62 -14.45
N LEU A 3 13.22 -7.59 -14.28
CA LEU A 3 13.44 -6.89 -13.01
C LEU A 3 12.14 -6.33 -12.40
N VAL A 4 11.11 -6.10 -13.21
CA VAL A 4 9.80 -5.60 -12.79
C VAL A 4 9.12 -6.54 -11.78
N VAL A 5 9.39 -7.84 -11.84
CA VAL A 5 8.80 -8.83 -10.91
C VAL A 5 9.30 -8.64 -9.47
N PHE A 6 10.45 -7.98 -9.27
CA PHE A 6 10.99 -7.70 -7.93
C PHE A 6 10.39 -6.46 -7.27
N LEU A 7 9.76 -5.57 -8.06
CA LEU A 7 9.26 -4.29 -7.55
C LEU A 7 8.22 -4.46 -6.41
N PRO A 8 7.27 -5.42 -6.47
CA PRO A 8 6.34 -5.67 -5.37
C PRO A 8 6.99 -6.31 -4.13
N ILE A 9 8.16 -6.95 -4.28
CA ILE A 9 8.89 -7.59 -3.18
C ILE A 9 9.74 -6.56 -2.42
N PHE A 10 10.18 -5.50 -3.10
CA PHE A 10 11.07 -4.48 -2.54
C PHE A 10 10.63 -3.91 -1.17
N PRO A 11 9.34 -3.61 -0.93
CA PRO A 11 8.91 -3.09 0.37
C PRO A 11 9.13 -4.06 1.55
N MET A 12 9.18 -5.37 1.28
CA MET A 12 9.42 -6.39 2.31
C MET A 12 10.77 -6.18 3.02
N PHE A 13 11.78 -5.65 2.31
CA PHE A 13 13.12 -5.45 2.89
C PHE A 13 13.13 -4.44 4.04
N PHE A 14 12.22 -3.46 4.06
CA PHE A 14 12.13 -2.48 5.15
C PHE A 14 11.56 -3.06 6.45
N ILE A 15 10.81 -4.16 6.36
CA ILE A 15 10.16 -4.80 7.51
C ILE A 15 10.74 -6.19 7.84
N LEU A 16 11.75 -6.64 7.09
CA LEU A 16 12.31 -7.97 7.20
C LEU A 16 12.83 -8.25 8.62
N SER A 17 13.55 -7.29 9.21
CA SER A 17 14.18 -7.39 10.53
C SER A 17 13.21 -7.25 11.72
N LYS A 18 11.96 -6.84 11.49
CA LYS A 18 10.97 -6.62 12.55
C LYS A 18 10.14 -7.87 12.83
N ALA A 19 9.91 -8.20 14.08
CA ALA A 19 8.97 -9.26 14.43
C ALA A 19 7.51 -8.81 14.17
N PRO A 20 6.56 -9.74 13.91
CA PRO A 20 5.18 -9.38 13.60
C PRO A 20 4.44 -8.60 14.70
N ASN A 21 4.89 -8.74 15.95
CA ASN A 21 4.36 -8.02 17.12
C ASN A 21 5.03 -6.65 17.37
N GLN A 22 6.00 -6.26 16.54
CA GLN A 22 6.74 -4.99 16.66
C GLN A 22 6.30 -3.94 15.65
N PHE A 23 5.16 -4.16 14.98
CA PHE A 23 4.59 -3.20 14.04
C PHE A 23 3.75 -2.16 14.78
N ASP A 24 4.29 -0.95 14.87
CA ASP A 24 3.50 0.22 15.27
C ASP A 24 2.45 0.56 14.20
N LEU A 25 1.41 1.29 14.60
CA LEU A 25 0.31 1.68 13.71
C LEU A 25 0.77 2.49 12.48
N SER A 26 1.93 3.17 12.57
CA SER A 26 2.52 3.92 11.46
C SER A 26 2.84 3.06 10.23
N TYR A 27 3.16 1.77 10.42
CA TYR A 27 3.48 0.87 9.30
C TYR A 27 2.26 0.62 8.39
N PHE A 28 1.05 0.69 8.94
CA PHE A 28 -0.19 0.46 8.20
C PHE A 28 -0.71 1.72 7.48
N LEU A 29 -0.15 2.89 7.79
CA LEU A 29 -0.43 4.16 7.12
C LEU A 29 0.41 4.38 5.86
N ILE A 30 1.50 3.61 5.68
CA ILE A 30 2.40 3.76 4.55
C ILE A 30 1.89 2.86 3.40
N PRO A 31 1.42 3.41 2.27
CA PRO A 31 0.66 2.63 1.28
C PRO A 31 1.40 1.47 0.61
N PHE A 32 2.73 1.51 0.55
CA PHE A 32 3.54 0.43 -0.03
C PHE A 32 4.07 -0.56 1.01
N LEU A 33 3.94 -0.27 2.31
CA LEU A 33 4.36 -1.15 3.40
C LEU A 33 3.18 -1.81 4.12
N ASN A 34 2.00 -1.19 4.08
CA ASN A 34 0.84 -1.58 4.87
C ASN A 34 0.41 -3.03 4.62
N LEU A 35 0.35 -3.47 3.37
CA LEU A 35 0.00 -4.84 2.98
C LEU A 35 1.09 -5.82 3.40
N HIS A 36 2.37 -5.47 3.26
CA HIS A 36 3.46 -6.35 3.69
C HIS A 36 3.51 -6.52 5.20
N ALA A 37 3.27 -5.46 5.96
CA ALA A 37 3.18 -5.51 7.42
C ALA A 37 1.98 -6.35 7.88
N LEU A 38 0.80 -6.13 7.28
CA LEU A 38 -0.42 -6.87 7.60
C LEU A 38 -0.28 -8.36 7.25
N PHE A 39 0.24 -8.68 6.06
CA PHE A 39 0.49 -10.08 5.69
C PHE A 39 1.47 -10.75 6.63
N LYS A 40 2.53 -10.05 7.08
CA LYS A 40 3.46 -10.59 8.04
C LYS A 40 2.81 -10.86 9.41
N GLN A 41 1.86 -10.04 9.87
CA GLN A 41 1.07 -10.37 11.06
C GLN A 41 0.21 -11.62 10.86
N LEU A 42 -0.54 -11.67 9.76
CA LEU A 42 -1.48 -12.75 9.47
C LEU A 42 -0.77 -14.11 9.25
N LEU A 43 0.39 -14.12 8.60
CA LEU A 43 1.20 -15.34 8.40
C LEU A 43 1.63 -16.00 9.72
N PHE A 44 1.74 -15.21 10.80
CA PHE A 44 2.10 -15.68 12.13
C PHE A 44 0.87 -15.85 13.03
N GLY A 45 -0.34 -15.81 12.47
CA GLY A 45 -1.59 -15.98 13.21
C GLY A 45 -1.98 -14.77 14.06
N MET A 46 -1.34 -13.62 13.89
CA MET A 46 -1.67 -12.40 14.63
C MET A 46 -2.77 -11.63 13.90
N VAL A 47 -3.96 -11.56 14.51
CA VAL A 47 -5.11 -10.84 13.98
C VAL A 47 -5.36 -9.61 14.86
N GLU A 48 -4.93 -8.46 14.39
CA GLU A 48 -5.15 -7.18 15.06
C GLU A 48 -6.17 -6.33 14.27
N PRO A 49 -7.38 -6.10 14.81
CA PRO A 49 -8.43 -5.35 14.10
C PRO A 49 -8.01 -3.94 13.69
N ALA A 50 -7.19 -3.27 14.52
CA ALA A 50 -6.66 -1.96 14.20
C ALA A 50 -5.80 -2.02 12.93
N ALA A 51 -4.84 -2.94 12.84
CA ALA A 51 -3.98 -3.12 11.68
C ALA A 51 -4.78 -3.32 10.38
N ILE A 52 -5.85 -4.12 10.44
CA ILE A 52 -6.77 -4.33 9.31
C ILE A 52 -7.46 -3.03 8.93
N LEU A 53 -8.07 -2.32 9.89
CA LEU A 53 -8.78 -1.06 9.64
C LEU A 53 -7.85 0.02 9.06
N TYR A 54 -6.65 0.21 9.62
CA TYR A 54 -5.68 1.19 9.12
C TYR A 54 -5.19 0.83 7.71
N THR A 55 -4.96 -0.45 7.43
CA THR A 55 -4.55 -0.90 6.09
C THR A 55 -5.66 -0.62 5.07
N SER A 56 -6.88 -1.08 5.34
CA SER A 56 -8.04 -0.85 4.46
C SER A 56 -8.34 0.62 4.27
N GLY A 57 -8.30 1.41 5.35
CA GLY A 57 -8.50 2.86 5.30
C GLY A 57 -7.45 3.56 4.44
N THR A 58 -6.17 3.22 4.62
CA THR A 58 -5.07 3.79 3.81
C THR A 58 -5.23 3.47 2.33
N ILE A 59 -5.61 2.23 1.99
CA ILE A 59 -5.86 1.83 0.61
C ILE A 59 -7.07 2.60 0.04
N ALA A 60 -8.16 2.71 0.78
CA ALA A 60 -9.35 3.43 0.33
C ALA A 60 -9.05 4.93 0.08
N VAL A 61 -8.29 5.56 0.98
CA VAL A 61 -7.82 6.94 0.81
C VAL A 61 -6.92 7.08 -0.42
N LEU A 62 -5.98 6.16 -0.62
CA LEU A 62 -5.08 6.19 -1.78
C LEU A 62 -5.86 6.06 -3.10
N ILE A 63 -6.83 5.14 -3.15
CA ILE A 63 -7.72 4.99 -4.30
C ILE A 63 -8.45 6.30 -4.57
N ALA A 64 -9.06 6.91 -3.55
CA ALA A 64 -9.76 8.19 -3.70
C ALA A 64 -8.83 9.29 -4.25
N ILE A 65 -7.58 9.39 -3.74
CA ILE A 65 -6.57 10.33 -4.24
C ILE A 65 -6.27 10.08 -5.72
N PHE A 66 -6.01 8.83 -6.11
CA PHE A 66 -5.72 8.52 -7.52
C PHE A 66 -6.90 8.83 -8.44
N PHE A 67 -8.14 8.58 -8.01
CA PHE A 67 -9.33 8.98 -8.77
C PHE A 67 -9.43 10.50 -8.93
N LEU A 68 -9.18 11.26 -7.87
CA LEU A 68 -9.17 12.72 -7.93
C LEU A 68 -8.07 13.26 -8.85
N LEU A 69 -6.86 12.68 -8.79
CA LEU A 69 -5.75 13.03 -9.67
C LEU A 69 -6.06 12.70 -11.12
N ALA A 70 -6.57 11.49 -11.40
CA ALA A 70 -6.97 11.08 -12.73
C ALA A 70 -8.02 12.05 -13.30
N ARG A 71 -9.08 12.35 -12.53
CA ARG A 71 -10.10 13.33 -12.90
C ARG A 71 -9.48 14.70 -13.20
N ALA A 72 -8.59 15.19 -12.35
CA ALA A 72 -7.92 16.48 -12.57
C ALA A 72 -7.05 16.50 -13.84
N CYS A 73 -6.37 15.40 -14.15
CA CYS A 73 -5.58 15.26 -15.38
C CYS A 73 -6.47 15.24 -16.63
N PHE A 74 -7.59 14.51 -16.60
CA PHE A 74 -8.53 14.45 -17.73
C PHE A 74 -9.24 15.78 -17.97
N LEU A 75 -9.57 16.54 -16.92
CA LEU A 75 -10.18 17.88 -17.06
C LEU A 75 -9.25 18.92 -17.70
N LYS A 76 -7.93 18.70 -17.69
CA LYS A 76 -6.97 19.66 -18.25
C LYS A 76 -6.74 19.50 -19.76
N ASP A 77 -7.49 18.64 -20.46
CA ASP A 77 -7.42 18.33 -21.90
C ASP A 77 -6.04 17.97 -22.50
N LYS A 78 -4.94 18.08 -21.73
CA LYS A 78 -3.58 17.77 -22.14
C LYS A 78 -3.26 16.27 -22.12
N TRP A 79 -4.11 15.47 -21.48
CA TRP A 79 -3.93 14.03 -21.27
C TRP A 79 -4.97 13.20 -22.02
N VAL A 80 -5.79 13.83 -22.85
CA VAL A 80 -6.69 13.12 -23.77
C VAL A 80 -5.84 12.61 -24.92
N LEU A 81 -5.90 11.29 -25.17
CA LEU A 81 -5.31 10.69 -26.36
C LEU A 81 -5.73 11.54 -27.57
N PRO A 82 -4.80 12.04 -28.40
CA PRO A 82 -5.18 12.70 -29.64
C PRO A 82 -6.02 11.70 -30.45
N LYS A 83 -7.16 12.19 -30.99
CA LYS A 83 -8.01 11.40 -31.87
C LYS A 83 -7.23 10.87 -33.07
#